data_AF-A0A8T2TQP9-F1
#
_entry.id   AF-A0A8T2TQP9-F1
#
_cell.length_a   1.000
_cell.length_b   1.000
_cell.length_c   1.000
_cell.angle_alpha   90.00
_cell.angle_beta   90.00
_cell.angle_gamma   90.00
#
_symmetry.space_group_name_H-M   'P 1'
#
loop_
_entity.id
_entity.type
_entity.pdbx_description
1 polymer ?
#
loop_
_entity_poly.entity_id
_entity_poly.type
_entity_poly.pdbx_seq_one_letter_code
_entity_poly.pdbx_strand_id
1 'polypeptide(L)'
;MSNSFSGGSVALDVAQVAPSHGLFIPSSRGVVIDTMDDDEVENQLDSACTSTREIIAKEAAGLAELHRRFSVRDIARKFEKGQAEAQAAVEKISGEVRVREAASLDQQVLLQKLREVLEALLGRVAGRNKDDVEEALTSVDALSSKLAQRESELAEEKLEVRRLAALFKQASDDAKWMVEEARAAAKVEIESARAATRRIEEGLEEQERLFGGISQQELDDMRRELQDARRIKMLHESSKAMDMEHEVEGLRQQLAQKTQELKSLQKEQMEAMRLPEEEKGKLFRVEGMETLGACLEVSVLDGSSNISQCSFQWYRVSAEGNKVELISDI
;
A
#
# COMPACT_ATOMS: atom_id res chain seq x y z
N MET A 1 -8.21 -31.44 -69.74
CA MET A 1 -6.82 -31.70 -70.17
C MET A 1 -5.91 -30.90 -69.26
N SER A 2 -5.40 -31.63 -68.28
CA SER A 2 -4.48 -31.24 -67.23
C SER A 2 -3.09 -31.13 -67.82
N ASN A 3 -2.32 -30.11 -67.44
CA ASN A 3 -0.85 -30.21 -67.45
C ASN A 3 -0.29 -29.49 -66.22
N SER A 4 -0.03 -30.33 -65.24
CA SER A 4 0.91 -30.21 -64.14
C SER A 4 2.35 -30.35 -64.62
N PHE A 5 3.28 -29.62 -64.00
CA PHE A 5 4.65 -29.98 -63.60
C PHE A 5 5.31 -28.67 -63.09
N SER A 6 6.22 -28.58 -62.12
CA SER A 6 6.76 -29.42 -61.04
C SER A 6 8.08 -28.75 -60.63
N GLY A 7 8.35 -28.69 -59.33
CA GLY A 7 9.71 -28.49 -58.78
C GLY A 7 10.11 -27.03 -58.58
N GLY A 8 10.69 -26.61 -57.46
CA GLY A 8 11.15 -27.36 -56.31
C GLY A 8 11.77 -26.41 -55.29
N SER A 9 11.65 -26.83 -54.03
CA SER A 9 12.15 -26.29 -52.78
C SER A 9 13.58 -25.74 -52.79
N VAL A 10 13.80 -24.60 -52.13
CA VAL A 10 14.93 -24.44 -51.18
C VAL A 10 14.43 -23.62 -49.99
N ALA A 11 14.54 -24.23 -48.81
CA ALA A 11 14.26 -23.65 -47.51
C ALA A 11 15.31 -22.59 -47.12
N LEU A 12 14.87 -21.51 -46.47
CA LEU A 12 15.71 -20.78 -45.53
C LEU A 12 14.95 -20.65 -44.21
N ASP A 13 15.50 -21.37 -43.25
CA ASP A 13 15.16 -21.44 -41.84
C ASP A 13 15.79 -20.24 -41.14
N VAL A 14 15.01 -19.34 -40.54
CA VAL A 14 15.51 -18.42 -39.51
C VAL A 14 14.42 -18.25 -38.44
N ALA A 15 14.77 -18.74 -37.26
CA ALA A 15 13.93 -18.91 -36.09
C ALA A 15 13.41 -17.60 -35.49
N GLN A 16 12.23 -17.72 -34.87
CA GLN A 16 11.68 -16.82 -33.87
C GLN A 16 12.67 -16.59 -32.72
N VAL A 17 12.93 -15.32 -32.39
CA VAL A 17 13.42 -14.92 -31.07
C VAL A 17 12.62 -13.70 -30.63
N ALA A 18 11.77 -13.91 -29.63
CA ALA A 18 11.08 -12.86 -28.89
C ALA A 18 12.07 -12.17 -27.92
N PRO A 19 12.03 -10.84 -27.75
CA PRO A 19 12.71 -10.18 -26.64
C PRO A 19 11.77 -10.13 -25.43
N SER A 20 11.92 -11.11 -24.54
CA SER A 20 11.46 -11.04 -23.16
C SER A 20 12.40 -10.11 -22.38
N HIS A 21 12.03 -8.84 -22.21
CA HIS A 21 12.67 -7.97 -21.23
C HIS A 21 12.15 -8.35 -19.83
N GLY A 22 12.90 -9.25 -19.20
CA GLY A 22 12.71 -9.61 -17.80
C GLY A 22 12.91 -8.40 -16.89
N LEU A 23 11.92 -8.18 -16.02
CA LEU A 23 12.09 -7.43 -14.79
C LEU A 23 13.29 -8.01 -14.02
N PHE A 24 14.31 -7.19 -13.82
CA PHE A 24 15.36 -7.46 -12.86
C PHE A 24 14.79 -7.17 -11.46
N ILE A 25 14.41 -8.22 -10.75
CA ILE A 25 14.13 -8.17 -9.32
C ILE A 25 15.49 -8.27 -8.62
N PRO A 26 15.96 -7.22 -7.91
CA PRO A 26 17.13 -7.38 -7.07
C PRO A 26 16.78 -8.31 -5.90
N SER A 27 17.44 -9.46 -5.91
CA SER A 27 17.49 -10.48 -4.87
C SER A 27 17.73 -9.85 -3.50
N SER A 28 16.80 -10.10 -2.57
CA SER A 28 16.93 -9.78 -1.15
C SER A 28 18.20 -10.43 -0.61
N ARG A 29 19.21 -9.60 -0.36
CA ARG A 29 20.41 -9.97 0.38
C ARG A 29 19.97 -10.36 1.79
N GLY A 30 20.24 -11.62 2.16
CA GLY A 30 19.93 -12.17 3.47
C GLY A 30 20.54 -11.30 4.57
N VAL A 31 19.68 -10.81 5.46
CA VAL A 31 20.10 -10.28 6.75
C VAL A 31 20.17 -11.48 7.69
N VAL A 32 21.40 -11.82 8.07
CA VAL A 32 21.69 -12.70 9.20
C VAL A 32 21.20 -11.96 10.44
N ILE A 33 20.20 -12.52 11.12
CA ILE A 33 19.80 -12.07 12.45
C ILE A 33 20.78 -12.76 13.41
N ASP A 34 21.87 -12.08 13.74
CA ASP A 34 22.56 -12.34 15.00
C ASP A 34 21.81 -11.56 16.09
N THR A 35 21.26 -12.33 17.01
CA THR A 35 20.78 -11.84 18.30
C THR A 35 21.96 -11.34 19.11
N MET A 36 21.95 -10.08 19.55
CA MET A 36 22.17 -9.68 20.96
C MET A 36 22.25 -8.15 21.13
N ASP A 37 21.76 -7.76 22.30
CA ASP A 37 21.99 -6.54 23.07
C ASP A 37 21.07 -5.32 22.83
N ASP A 38 20.16 -5.19 23.81
CA ASP A 38 19.46 -4.00 24.25
C ASP A 38 20.44 -2.86 24.63
N ASP A 39 19.91 -1.63 24.62
CA ASP A 39 20.52 -0.34 25.03
C ASP A 39 21.16 0.51 23.92
N GLU A 40 20.32 1.23 23.16
CA GLU A 40 20.58 2.63 22.76
C GLU A 40 19.32 3.27 22.14
N VAL A 41 18.40 3.69 23.00
CA VAL A 41 17.26 4.56 22.65
C VAL A 41 17.63 5.99 23.03
N GLU A 42 18.13 6.79 22.07
CA GLU A 42 17.94 8.26 21.97
C GLU A 42 18.83 8.84 20.86
N ASN A 43 18.21 9.35 19.77
CA ASN A 43 18.72 10.32 18.76
C ASN A 43 18.57 9.95 17.27
N GLN A 44 17.42 9.43 16.82
CA GLN A 44 17.14 9.36 15.36
C GLN A 44 15.71 9.77 14.94
N LEU A 45 15.04 10.65 15.70
CA LEU A 45 13.69 11.12 15.33
C LEU A 45 13.62 12.47 14.60
N ASP A 46 14.75 13.10 14.26
CA ASP A 46 14.77 14.41 13.60
C ASP A 46 15.14 14.41 12.11
N SER A 47 15.19 13.24 11.44
CA SER A 47 15.55 13.17 10.02
C SER A 47 14.51 12.51 9.10
N ALA A 48 13.30 12.24 9.60
CA ALA A 48 12.23 11.59 8.82
C ALA A 48 11.02 12.52 8.54
N CYS A 49 11.08 13.80 8.90
CA CYS A 49 10.00 14.75 8.62
C CYS A 49 10.39 15.78 7.56
N THR A 50 10.65 15.30 6.34
CA THR A 50 10.20 16.06 5.17
C THR A 50 8.79 15.55 4.90
N SER A 51 7.79 16.33 5.34
CA SER A 51 6.37 15.98 5.16
C SER A 51 6.14 15.65 3.69
N THR A 52 5.47 14.54 3.38
CA THR A 52 5.04 14.19 2.01
C THR A 52 4.40 15.37 1.28
N ARG A 53 3.73 16.25 2.01
CA ARG A 53 3.14 17.49 1.53
C ARG A 53 4.16 18.52 1.04
N GLU A 54 5.31 18.61 1.71
CA GLU A 54 6.42 19.48 1.32
C GLU A 54 7.15 18.93 0.08
N ILE A 55 7.27 17.60 -0.03
CA ILE A 55 7.81 16.94 -1.23
C ILE A 55 6.88 17.19 -2.42
N ILE A 56 5.56 17.01 -2.26
CA ILE A 56 4.55 17.29 -3.29
C ILE A 56 4.57 18.79 -3.67
N ALA A 57 4.71 19.70 -2.70
CA ALA A 57 4.78 21.12 -2.99
C ALA A 57 6.05 21.49 -3.76
N LYS A 58 7.20 20.89 -3.42
CA LYS A 58 8.47 21.07 -4.15
C LYS A 58 8.41 20.48 -5.56
N GLU A 59 7.81 19.31 -5.74
CA GLU A 59 7.60 18.71 -7.07
C GLU A 59 6.60 19.51 -7.91
N ALA A 60 5.49 19.98 -7.33
CA ALA A 60 4.51 20.82 -8.02
C ALA A 60 5.13 22.17 -8.44
N ALA A 61 5.97 22.76 -7.59
CA ALA A 61 6.74 23.96 -7.92
C ALA A 61 7.77 23.68 -9.04
N GLY A 62 8.47 22.54 -8.98
CA GLY A 62 9.41 22.10 -10.01
C GLY A 62 8.75 21.85 -11.37
N LEU A 63 7.57 21.20 -11.39
CA LEU A 63 6.77 20.99 -12.59
C LEU A 63 6.22 22.30 -13.15
N ALA A 64 5.79 23.22 -12.29
CA ALA A 64 5.35 24.55 -12.71
C ALA A 64 6.50 25.38 -13.30
N GLU A 65 7.71 25.28 -12.73
CA GLU A 65 8.89 25.95 -13.25
C GLU A 65 9.38 25.34 -14.58
N LEU A 66 9.36 24.02 -14.73
CA LEU A 66 9.64 23.33 -16.00
C LEU A 66 8.65 23.73 -17.10
N HIS A 67 7.35 23.83 -16.77
CA HIS A 67 6.32 24.32 -17.69
C HIS A 67 6.56 25.78 -18.12
N ARG A 68 7.25 26.57 -17.30
CA ARG A 68 7.57 27.99 -17.53
C ARG A 68 8.88 28.18 -18.30
N ARG A 69 9.89 27.34 -18.09
CA ARG A 69 11.21 27.43 -18.76
C ARG A 69 11.18 26.99 -20.22
N PHE A 70 10.19 26.19 -20.64
CA PHE A 70 10.00 25.76 -22.03
C PHE A 70 8.52 25.71 -22.42
N SER A 71 7.77 26.78 -22.14
CA SER A 71 6.38 26.80 -22.58
C SER A 71 6.34 26.68 -24.11
N VAL A 72 5.70 25.63 -24.62
CA VAL A 72 5.46 25.40 -26.05
C VAL A 72 4.86 26.66 -26.70
N ARG A 73 4.11 27.45 -25.91
CA ARG A 73 3.57 28.76 -26.29
C ARG A 73 4.64 29.80 -26.62
N ASP A 74 5.72 29.88 -25.85
CA ASP A 74 6.80 30.83 -26.07
C ASP A 74 7.66 30.42 -27.28
N ILE A 75 7.84 29.12 -27.49
CA ILE A 75 8.49 28.58 -28.68
C ILE A 75 7.64 28.85 -29.93
N ALA A 76 6.32 28.64 -29.85
CA ALA A 76 5.38 28.94 -30.93
C ALA A 76 5.38 30.43 -31.28
N ARG A 77 5.32 31.33 -30.29
CA ARG A 77 5.40 32.78 -30.51
C ARG A 77 6.73 33.21 -31.15
N LYS A 78 7.86 32.64 -30.72
CA LYS A 78 9.17 32.90 -31.34
C LYS A 78 9.22 32.40 -32.77
N PHE A 79 8.62 31.24 -33.05
CA PHE A 79 8.52 30.69 -34.40
C PHE A 79 7.64 31.56 -35.32
N GLU A 80 6.44 31.94 -34.88
CA GLU A 80 5.54 32.83 -35.63
C GLU A 80 6.20 34.19 -35.92
N LYS A 81 6.88 34.76 -34.92
CA LYS A 81 7.65 36.00 -35.11
C LYS A 81 8.78 35.82 -36.13
N GLY A 82 9.55 34.74 -36.02
CA GLY A 82 10.61 34.42 -36.99
C GLY A 82 10.07 34.17 -38.39
N GLN A 83 8.90 33.56 -38.52
CA GLN A 83 8.22 33.35 -39.79
C GLN A 83 7.76 34.68 -40.41
N ALA A 84 7.18 35.58 -39.61
CA ALA A 84 6.78 36.91 -40.07
C ALA A 84 7.99 37.77 -40.49
N GLU A 85 9.08 37.73 -39.73
CA GLU A 85 10.34 38.43 -40.08
C GLU A 85 10.95 37.86 -41.37
N ALA A 86 10.93 36.54 -41.55
CA ALA A 86 11.38 35.89 -42.78
C ALA A 86 10.50 36.29 -43.98
N GLN A 87 9.18 36.35 -43.81
CA GLN A 87 8.26 36.81 -44.86
C GLN A 87 8.51 38.27 -45.24
N ALA A 88 8.70 39.16 -44.26
CA ALA A 88 9.04 40.56 -44.51
C ALA A 88 10.39 40.71 -45.23
N ALA A 89 11.38 39.89 -44.88
CA ALA A 89 12.65 39.84 -45.59
C ALA A 89 12.50 39.37 -47.05
N VAL A 90 11.66 38.35 -47.29
CA VAL A 90 11.33 37.86 -48.64
C VAL A 90 10.64 38.94 -49.47
N GLU A 91 9.70 39.69 -48.90
CA GLU A 91 9.03 40.80 -49.61
C GLU A 91 10.03 41.90 -50.00
N LYS A 92 10.95 42.25 -49.08
CA LYS A 92 12.01 43.23 -49.37
C LYS A 92 12.94 42.76 -50.49
N ILE A 93 13.42 41.52 -50.41
CA ILE A 93 14.29 40.92 -51.44
C ILE A 93 13.55 40.83 -52.77
N SER A 94 12.25 40.49 -52.77
CA SER A 94 11.44 40.45 -53.98
C SER A 94 11.37 41.81 -54.69
N GLY A 95 11.23 42.90 -53.92
CA GLY A 95 11.30 44.26 -54.45
C GLY A 95 12.66 44.58 -55.08
N GLU A 96 13.75 44.27 -54.37
CA GLU A 96 15.13 44.49 -54.86
C GLU A 96 15.44 43.69 -56.14
N VAL A 97 14.94 42.45 -56.24
CA VAL A 97 15.09 41.61 -57.45
C VAL A 97 14.37 42.23 -58.65
N ARG A 98 13.13 42.72 -58.48
CA ARG A 98 12.38 43.36 -59.58
C ARG A 98 13.07 44.64 -60.08
N VAL A 99 13.62 45.45 -59.18
CA VAL A 99 14.39 46.64 -59.57
C VAL A 99 15.63 46.26 -60.36
N ARG A 100 16.33 45.18 -59.95
CA ARG A 100 17.53 44.69 -60.64
C ARG A 100 17.22 44.11 -62.02
N GLU A 101 16.10 43.40 -62.17
CA GLU A 101 15.60 42.90 -63.47
C GLU A 101 15.25 44.06 -64.42
N ALA A 102 14.56 45.09 -63.93
CA ALA A 102 14.26 46.27 -64.74
C ALA A 102 15.54 46.99 -65.21
N ALA A 103 16.52 47.13 -64.31
CA ALA A 103 17.81 47.75 -64.64
C ALA A 103 18.63 46.93 -65.67
N SER A 104 18.55 45.60 -65.67
CA SER A 104 19.25 44.77 -66.66
C SER A 104 18.65 44.91 -68.05
N LEU A 105 17.31 44.98 -68.16
CA LEU A 105 16.61 45.26 -69.40
C LEU A 105 16.96 46.65 -69.96
N ASP A 106 17.03 47.68 -69.11
CA ASP A 106 17.47 49.01 -69.51
C ASP A 106 18.93 49.01 -70.01
N GLN A 107 19.80 48.22 -69.37
CA GLN A 107 21.20 48.04 -69.80
C GLN A 107 21.29 47.38 -71.18
N GLN A 108 20.43 46.40 -71.49
CA GLN A 108 20.37 45.78 -72.82
C GLN A 108 19.95 46.80 -73.89
N VAL A 109 18.92 47.60 -73.61
CA VAL A 109 18.47 48.66 -74.53
C VAL A 109 19.57 49.70 -74.75
N LEU A 110 20.34 50.05 -73.72
CA LEU A 110 21.45 50.99 -73.84
C LEU A 110 22.60 50.42 -74.69
N LEU A 111 22.99 49.16 -74.48
CA LEU A 111 24.02 48.50 -75.28
C LEU A 111 23.61 48.39 -76.75
N GLN A 112 22.34 48.10 -77.01
CA GLN A 112 21.79 48.06 -78.37
C GLN A 112 21.87 49.43 -79.06
N LYS A 113 21.46 50.51 -78.37
CA LYS A 113 21.57 51.88 -78.92
C LYS A 113 23.03 52.29 -79.14
N LEU A 114 23.94 51.93 -78.24
CA LEU A 114 25.37 52.21 -78.39
C LEU A 114 25.94 51.49 -79.62
N ARG A 115 25.55 50.23 -79.84
CA ARG A 115 25.91 49.46 -81.02
C ARG A 115 25.45 50.15 -82.31
N GLU A 116 24.19 50.57 -82.37
CA GLU A 116 23.62 51.29 -83.53
C GLU A 116 24.37 52.61 -83.84
N VAL A 117 24.72 53.37 -82.80
CA VAL A 117 25.49 54.62 -82.96
C VAL A 117 26.90 54.35 -83.46
N LEU A 118 27.57 53.30 -82.94
CA LEU A 118 28.90 52.90 -83.39
C LEU A 118 28.89 52.39 -84.83
N GLU A 119 27.88 51.62 -85.25
CA GLU A 119 27.69 51.20 -86.65
C GLU A 119 27.49 52.39 -87.59
N ALA A 120 26.67 53.37 -87.19
CA ALA A 120 26.48 54.61 -87.95
C ALA A 120 27.75 55.48 -88.00
N LEU A 121 28.60 55.42 -86.98
CA LEU A 121 29.89 56.11 -86.97
C LEU A 121 30.92 55.39 -87.86
N LEU A 122 30.94 54.06 -87.84
CA LEU A 122 31.84 53.22 -88.63
C LEU A 122 31.77 53.53 -90.12
N GLY A 123 30.56 53.74 -90.65
CA GLY A 123 30.34 54.13 -92.05
C GLY A 123 30.83 55.54 -92.43
N ARG A 124 31.26 56.35 -91.46
CA ARG A 124 31.67 57.76 -91.64
C ARG A 124 33.14 58.02 -91.30
N VAL A 125 33.84 57.08 -90.66
CA VAL A 125 35.25 57.22 -90.24
C VAL A 125 36.20 56.38 -91.11
N ALA A 126 37.49 56.75 -91.15
CA ALA A 126 38.51 56.05 -91.93
C ALA A 126 39.88 56.00 -91.20
N GLY A 127 40.74 55.08 -91.61
CA GLY A 127 42.07 54.88 -91.00
C GLY A 127 41.98 54.39 -89.55
N ARG A 128 42.90 54.84 -88.68
CA ARG A 128 42.94 54.40 -87.26
C ARG A 128 41.63 54.59 -86.50
N ASN A 129 40.91 55.69 -86.74
CA ASN A 129 39.62 55.94 -86.10
C ASN A 129 38.56 54.89 -86.48
N LYS A 130 38.70 54.26 -87.65
CA LYS A 130 37.83 53.16 -88.06
C LYS A 130 38.17 51.91 -87.25
N ASP A 131 39.46 51.59 -87.12
CA ASP A 131 39.93 50.45 -86.33
C ASP A 131 39.48 50.56 -84.85
N ASP A 132 39.56 51.77 -84.27
CA ASP A 132 39.09 52.03 -82.89
C ASP A 132 37.56 51.82 -82.74
N VAL A 133 36.77 52.20 -83.75
CA VAL A 133 35.31 51.99 -83.75
C VAL A 133 34.97 50.51 -83.94
N GLU A 134 35.73 49.77 -84.74
CA GLU A 134 35.61 48.31 -84.87
C GLU A 134 35.93 47.61 -83.54
N GLU A 135 37.00 48.02 -82.85
CA GLU A 135 37.34 47.50 -81.51
C GLU A 135 36.24 47.82 -80.48
N ALA A 136 35.69 49.03 -80.50
CA ALA A 136 34.56 49.40 -79.64
C ALA A 136 33.30 48.56 -79.94
N LEU A 137 33.00 48.27 -81.20
CA LEU A 137 31.89 47.39 -81.59
C LEU A 137 32.08 45.97 -81.07
N THR A 138 33.28 45.38 -81.27
CA THR A 138 33.56 44.04 -80.75
C THR A 138 33.45 43.97 -79.22
N SER A 139 33.84 45.06 -78.53
CA SER A 139 33.69 45.18 -77.07
C SER A 139 32.22 45.25 -76.64
N VAL A 140 31.38 46.00 -77.37
CA VAL A 140 29.93 46.09 -77.10
C VAL A 140 29.22 44.75 -77.38
N ASP A 141 29.58 44.04 -78.45
CA ASP A 141 29.06 42.71 -78.76
C ASP A 141 29.45 41.68 -77.68
N ALA A 142 30.69 41.75 -77.19
CA ALA A 142 31.18 40.90 -76.10
C ALA A 142 30.45 41.17 -74.77
N LEU A 143 30.19 42.45 -74.44
CA LEU A 143 29.42 42.82 -73.25
C LEU A 143 27.96 42.39 -73.35
N SER A 144 27.35 42.55 -74.53
CA SER A 144 25.96 42.12 -74.78
C SER A 144 25.82 40.60 -74.63
N SER A 145 26.78 39.84 -75.16
CA SER A 145 26.83 38.37 -75.03
C SER A 145 26.97 37.93 -73.57
N LYS A 146 27.85 38.60 -72.79
CA LYS A 146 28.03 38.32 -71.35
C LYS A 146 26.77 38.62 -70.54
N LEU A 147 26.06 39.70 -70.86
CA LEU A 147 24.82 40.07 -70.18
C LEU A 147 23.72 39.03 -70.46
N ALA A 148 23.55 38.62 -71.71
CA ALA A 148 22.60 37.58 -72.09
C ALA A 148 22.90 36.22 -71.43
N GLN A 149 24.18 35.82 -71.37
CA GLN A 149 24.59 34.61 -70.66
C GLN A 149 24.21 34.68 -69.17
N ARG A 150 24.51 35.80 -68.50
CA ARG A 150 24.20 36.00 -67.08
C ARG A 150 22.71 35.98 -66.79
N GLU A 151 21.89 36.51 -67.68
CA GLU A 151 20.43 36.44 -67.56
C GLU A 151 19.90 35.01 -67.71
N SER A 152 20.49 34.22 -68.63
CA SER A 152 20.15 32.81 -68.77
C SER A 152 20.50 32.00 -67.52
N GLU A 153 21.71 32.18 -66.98
CA GLU A 153 22.15 31.55 -65.72
C GLU A 153 21.21 31.94 -64.55
N LEU A 154 20.89 33.23 -64.43
CA LEU A 154 19.97 33.73 -63.41
C LEU A 154 18.54 33.17 -63.56
N ALA A 155 18.08 32.96 -64.80
CA ALA A 155 16.76 32.38 -65.05
C ALA A 155 16.69 30.91 -64.62
N GLU A 156 17.77 30.14 -64.87
CA GLU A 156 17.90 28.75 -64.43
C GLU A 156 17.97 28.66 -62.89
N GLU A 157 18.80 29.48 -62.25
CA GLU A 157 18.87 29.57 -60.78
C GLU A 157 17.51 29.90 -60.16
N LYS A 158 16.75 30.82 -60.75
CA LYS A 158 15.39 31.14 -60.29
C LYS A 158 14.44 29.95 -60.38
N LEU A 159 14.57 29.11 -61.42
CA LEU A 159 13.76 27.89 -61.53
C LEU A 159 14.13 26.89 -60.43
N GLU A 160 15.41 26.69 -60.17
CA GLU A 160 15.87 25.77 -59.12
C GLU A 160 15.48 26.27 -57.72
N VAL A 161 15.60 27.58 -57.45
CA VAL A 161 15.14 28.17 -56.18
C VAL A 161 13.63 27.99 -56.00
N ARG A 162 12.81 28.14 -57.06
CA ARG A 162 11.37 27.87 -56.99
C ARG A 162 11.08 26.40 -56.72
N ARG A 163 11.84 25.48 -57.33
CA ARG A 163 11.72 24.04 -57.10
C ARG A 163 12.05 23.68 -55.64
N LEU A 164 13.15 24.22 -55.11
CA LEU A 164 13.55 24.02 -53.71
C LEU A 164 12.54 24.62 -52.74
N ALA A 165 11.99 25.80 -53.04
CA ALA A 165 10.94 26.42 -52.22
C ALA A 165 9.66 25.57 -52.19
N ALA A 166 9.29 24.96 -53.31
CA ALA A 166 8.15 24.05 -53.37
C ALA A 166 8.39 22.78 -52.52
N LEU A 167 9.58 22.17 -52.62
CA LEU A 167 9.96 21.02 -51.80
C LEU A 167 9.98 21.35 -50.31
N PHE A 168 10.53 22.52 -49.94
CA PHE A 168 10.55 22.97 -48.55
C PHE A 168 9.13 23.19 -48.01
N LYS A 169 8.24 23.81 -48.81
CA LYS A 169 6.85 24.00 -48.44
C LYS A 169 6.15 22.64 -48.22
N GLN A 170 6.33 21.71 -49.15
CA GLN A 170 5.78 20.36 -49.03
C GLN A 170 6.28 19.67 -47.76
N ALA A 171 7.59 19.66 -47.52
CA ALA A 171 8.16 19.05 -46.32
C ALA A 171 7.65 19.72 -45.02
N SER A 172 7.44 21.05 -45.04
CA SER A 172 6.86 21.77 -43.90
C SER A 172 5.40 21.41 -43.66
N ASP A 173 4.61 21.24 -44.72
CA ASP A 173 3.19 20.90 -44.59
C ASP A 173 3.03 19.42 -44.19
N ASP A 174 3.85 18.52 -44.74
CA ASP A 174 3.92 17.11 -44.33
C ASP A 174 4.31 16.99 -42.84
N ALA A 175 5.30 17.75 -42.37
CA ALA A 175 5.69 17.76 -40.96
C ALA A 175 4.57 18.26 -40.04
N LYS A 176 3.81 19.29 -40.46
CA LYS A 176 2.64 19.76 -39.70
C LYS A 176 1.56 18.67 -39.63
N TRP A 177 1.25 18.05 -40.77
CA TRP A 177 0.27 16.98 -40.85
C TRP A 177 0.65 15.80 -39.95
N MET A 178 1.91 15.35 -39.96
CA MET A 178 2.40 14.29 -39.08
C MET A 178 2.25 14.64 -37.60
N VAL A 179 2.52 15.89 -37.21
CA VAL A 179 2.36 16.35 -35.82
C VAL A 179 0.88 16.39 -35.41
N GLU A 180 -0.01 16.83 -36.30
CA GLU A 180 -1.45 16.86 -36.04
C GLU A 180 -2.04 15.46 -35.93
N GLU A 181 -1.65 14.54 -36.80
CA GLU A 181 -2.04 13.12 -36.76
C GLU A 181 -1.58 12.45 -35.45
N ALA A 182 -0.30 12.63 -35.07
CA ALA A 182 0.22 12.09 -33.82
C ALA A 182 -0.49 12.69 -32.59
N ARG A 183 -0.84 13.98 -32.63
CA ARG A 183 -1.64 14.63 -31.57
C ARG A 183 -3.05 14.06 -31.51
N ALA A 184 -3.68 13.76 -32.65
CA ALA A 184 -5.01 13.16 -32.68
C ALA A 184 -4.98 11.74 -32.12
N ALA A 185 -4.01 10.92 -32.54
CA ALA A 185 -3.82 9.57 -32.01
C ALA A 185 -3.58 9.58 -30.49
N ALA A 186 -2.71 10.46 -30.00
CA ALA A 186 -2.45 10.60 -28.56
C ALA A 186 -3.70 11.01 -27.77
N LYS A 187 -4.56 11.88 -28.32
CA LYS A 187 -5.84 12.24 -27.66
C LYS A 187 -6.76 11.04 -27.54
N VAL A 188 -6.91 10.25 -28.61
CA VAL A 188 -7.73 9.03 -28.61
C VAL A 188 -7.20 8.01 -27.58
N GLU A 189 -5.89 7.82 -27.50
CA GLU A 189 -5.28 6.92 -26.53
C GLU A 189 -5.48 7.40 -25.08
N ILE A 190 -5.31 8.71 -24.82
CA ILE A 190 -5.59 9.31 -23.51
C ILE A 190 -7.07 9.14 -23.12
N GLU A 191 -8.00 9.37 -24.04
CA GLU A 191 -9.44 9.21 -23.79
C GLU A 191 -9.80 7.75 -23.53
N SER A 192 -9.22 6.81 -24.28
CA SER A 192 -9.37 5.37 -24.06
C SER A 192 -8.85 4.95 -22.68
N ALA A 193 -7.64 5.39 -22.31
CA ALA A 193 -7.05 5.13 -21.00
C ALA A 193 -7.91 5.70 -19.87
N ARG A 194 -8.38 6.94 -20.00
CA ARG A 194 -9.31 7.57 -19.05
C ARG A 194 -10.62 6.79 -18.92
N ALA A 195 -11.17 6.29 -20.03
CA ALA A 195 -12.37 5.45 -19.99
C ALA A 195 -12.10 4.11 -19.27
N ALA A 196 -10.93 3.50 -19.46
CA ALA A 196 -10.53 2.30 -18.72
C ALA A 196 -10.37 2.57 -17.22
N THR A 197 -9.73 3.67 -16.84
CA THR A 197 -9.61 4.10 -15.42
C THR A 197 -10.98 4.29 -14.80
N ARG A 198 -11.91 4.98 -15.47
CA ARG A 198 -13.29 5.17 -14.97
C ARG A 198 -14.01 3.85 -14.71
N ARG A 199 -13.87 2.85 -15.59
CA ARG A 199 -14.47 1.52 -15.37
C ARG A 199 -13.88 0.81 -14.16
N ILE A 200 -12.56 0.97 -13.92
CA ILE A 200 -11.90 0.41 -12.75
C ILE A 200 -12.39 1.12 -11.48
N GLU A 201 -12.49 2.44 -11.51
CA GLU A 201 -13.05 3.24 -10.40
C GLU A 201 -14.49 2.81 -10.08
N GLU A 202 -15.36 2.74 -11.08
CA GLU A 202 -16.74 2.26 -10.91
C GLU A 202 -16.80 0.83 -10.34
N GLY A 203 -15.98 -0.09 -10.85
CA GLY A 203 -15.91 -1.46 -10.34
C GLY A 203 -15.41 -1.55 -8.90
N LEU A 204 -14.46 -0.69 -8.50
CA LEU A 204 -13.99 -0.59 -7.12
C LEU A 204 -15.05 0.01 -6.19
N GLU A 205 -15.76 1.05 -6.62
CA GLU A 205 -16.87 1.63 -5.86
C GLU A 205 -18.02 0.62 -5.66
N GLU A 206 -18.34 -0.16 -6.70
CA GLU A 206 -19.31 -1.25 -6.58
C GLU A 206 -18.86 -2.34 -5.59
N GLN A 207 -17.58 -2.72 -5.66
CA GLN A 207 -16.98 -3.66 -4.73
C GLN A 207 -17.02 -3.15 -3.29
N GLU A 208 -16.64 -1.89 -3.06
CA GLU A 208 -16.67 -1.25 -1.75
C GLU A 208 -18.11 -1.17 -1.21
N ARG A 209 -19.09 -0.87 -2.06
CA ARG A 209 -20.50 -0.87 -1.66
C ARG A 209 -20.98 -2.27 -1.23
N LEU A 210 -20.57 -3.32 -1.94
CA LEU A 210 -20.92 -4.70 -1.59
C LEU A 210 -20.26 -5.15 -0.29
N PHE A 211 -18.95 -4.95 -0.14
CA PHE A 211 -18.22 -5.36 1.06
C PHE A 211 -18.50 -4.47 2.28
N GLY A 212 -18.76 -3.18 2.07
CA GLY A 212 -19.18 -2.28 3.14
C GLY A 212 -20.49 -2.72 3.79
N GLY A 213 -21.44 -3.19 2.98
CA GLY A 213 -22.70 -3.75 3.47
C GLY A 213 -22.53 -5.10 4.19
N ILE A 214 -21.74 -6.01 3.60
CA ILE A 214 -21.50 -7.35 4.17
C ILE A 214 -20.76 -7.25 5.50
N SER A 215 -19.67 -6.48 5.56
CA SER A 215 -18.88 -6.32 6.78
C SER A 215 -19.68 -5.66 7.91
N GLN A 216 -20.54 -4.68 7.58
CA GLN A 216 -21.41 -4.05 8.57
C GLN A 216 -22.46 -5.04 9.10
N GLN A 217 -23.07 -5.83 8.22
CA GLN A 217 -24.03 -6.87 8.60
C GLN A 217 -23.37 -7.95 9.47
N GLU A 218 -22.18 -8.43 9.11
CA GLU A 218 -21.41 -9.40 9.90
C GLU A 218 -21.07 -8.87 11.30
N LEU A 219 -20.67 -7.59 11.42
CA LEU A 219 -20.42 -6.96 12.73
C LEU A 219 -21.68 -6.86 13.57
N ASP A 220 -22.83 -6.56 12.94
CA ASP A 220 -24.11 -6.49 13.64
C ASP A 220 -24.61 -7.88 14.08
N ASP A 221 -24.36 -8.91 13.28
CA ASP A 221 -24.64 -10.32 13.62
C ASP A 221 -23.79 -10.76 14.82
N MET A 222 -22.47 -10.51 14.77
CA MET A 222 -21.58 -10.78 15.90
C MET A 222 -22.00 -10.03 17.17
N ARG A 223 -22.49 -8.78 17.05
CA ARG A 223 -22.99 -8.01 18.19
C ARG A 223 -24.23 -8.66 18.81
N ARG A 224 -25.14 -9.18 17.99
CA ARG A 224 -26.33 -9.92 18.44
C ARG A 224 -25.94 -11.21 19.14
N GLU A 225 -25.06 -12.01 18.54
CA GLU A 225 -24.56 -13.25 19.15
C GLU A 225 -23.86 -12.99 20.49
N LEU A 226 -23.06 -11.93 20.60
CA LEU A 226 -22.44 -11.52 21.86
C LEU A 226 -23.47 -11.14 22.94
N GLN A 227 -24.54 -10.45 22.56
CA GLN A 227 -25.62 -10.11 23.48
C GLN A 227 -26.35 -11.37 23.96
N ASP A 228 -26.64 -12.31 23.06
CA ASP A 228 -27.29 -13.58 23.39
C ASP A 228 -26.41 -14.45 24.29
N ALA A 229 -25.12 -14.57 23.98
CA ALA A 229 -24.16 -15.30 24.82
C ALA A 229 -24.06 -14.70 26.24
N ARG A 230 -24.05 -13.37 26.35
CA ARG A 230 -24.10 -12.69 27.65
C ARG A 230 -25.40 -13.00 28.39
N ARG A 231 -26.54 -12.99 27.72
CA ARG A 231 -27.85 -13.31 28.32
C ARG A 231 -27.89 -14.75 28.82
N ILE A 232 -27.44 -15.71 28.02
CA ILE A 232 -27.36 -17.13 28.41
C ILE A 232 -26.46 -17.29 29.65
N LYS A 233 -25.29 -16.64 29.64
CA LYS A 233 -24.36 -16.66 30.78
C LYS A 233 -25.02 -16.14 32.06
N MET A 234 -25.68 -14.98 32.00
CA MET A 234 -26.37 -14.40 33.16
C MET A 234 -27.47 -15.31 33.70
N LEU A 235 -28.26 -15.93 32.82
CA LEU A 235 -29.30 -16.88 33.23
C LEU A 235 -28.70 -18.12 33.90
N HIS A 236 -27.62 -18.68 33.33
CA HIS A 236 -26.97 -19.86 33.89
C HIS A 236 -26.30 -19.59 35.25
N GLU A 237 -25.64 -18.45 35.43
CA GLU A 237 -25.05 -18.05 36.71
C GLU A 237 -26.11 -17.92 37.80
N SER A 238 -27.25 -17.29 37.50
CA SER A 238 -28.36 -17.19 38.46
C SER A 238 -28.99 -18.54 38.82
N SER A 239 -29.14 -19.44 37.84
CA SER A 239 -29.63 -20.80 38.07
C SER A 239 -28.68 -21.59 38.98
N LYS A 240 -27.37 -21.51 38.71
CA LYS A 240 -26.37 -22.21 39.51
C LYS A 240 -26.35 -21.71 40.96
N ALA A 241 -26.52 -20.40 41.16
CA ALA A 241 -26.63 -19.83 42.51
C ALA A 241 -27.87 -20.37 43.24
N MET A 242 -29.02 -20.41 42.56
CA MET A 242 -30.27 -20.96 43.12
C MET A 242 -30.12 -22.44 43.50
N ASP A 243 -29.49 -23.27 42.66
CA ASP A 243 -29.26 -24.69 42.95
C ASP A 243 -28.40 -24.87 44.22
N MET A 244 -27.33 -24.08 44.34
CA MET A 244 -26.47 -24.10 45.53
C MET A 244 -27.21 -23.62 46.80
N GLU A 245 -28.09 -22.63 46.68
CA GLU A 245 -28.92 -22.17 47.80
C GLU A 245 -29.87 -23.25 48.29
N HIS A 246 -30.50 -23.99 47.38
CA HIS A 246 -31.35 -25.13 47.72
C HIS A 246 -30.58 -26.26 48.39
N GLU A 247 -29.37 -26.57 47.91
CA GLU A 247 -28.50 -27.58 48.53
C GLU A 247 -28.10 -27.18 49.96
N VAL A 248 -27.69 -25.92 50.16
CA VAL A 248 -27.33 -25.38 51.49
C VAL A 248 -28.53 -25.42 52.43
N GLU A 249 -29.72 -25.06 51.96
CA GLU A 249 -30.93 -25.10 52.76
C GLU A 249 -31.30 -26.54 53.17
N GLY A 250 -31.17 -27.50 52.25
CA GLY A 250 -31.32 -28.92 52.55
C GLY A 250 -30.34 -29.41 53.61
N LEU A 251 -29.06 -29.03 53.50
CA LEU A 251 -28.03 -29.37 54.50
C LEU A 251 -28.33 -28.73 55.86
N ARG A 252 -28.83 -27.50 55.91
CA ARG A 252 -29.25 -26.83 57.16
C ARG A 252 -30.40 -27.56 57.82
N GLN A 253 -31.41 -27.99 57.05
CA GLN A 253 -32.54 -28.77 57.57
C GLN A 253 -32.07 -30.12 58.14
N GLN A 254 -31.18 -30.82 57.43
CA GLN A 254 -30.59 -32.06 57.93
C GLN A 254 -29.80 -31.85 59.22
N LEU A 255 -29.00 -30.77 59.29
CA LEU A 255 -28.24 -30.43 60.50
C LEU A 255 -29.16 -30.10 61.68
N ALA A 256 -30.25 -29.36 61.45
CA ALA A 256 -31.25 -29.04 62.46
C ALA A 256 -31.92 -30.31 63.00
N GLN A 257 -32.31 -31.22 62.11
CA GLN A 257 -32.87 -32.52 62.48
C GLN A 257 -31.87 -33.36 63.31
N LYS A 258 -30.62 -33.47 62.87
CA LYS A 258 -29.57 -34.19 63.61
C LYS A 258 -29.29 -33.57 64.97
N THR A 259 -29.33 -32.25 65.07
CA THR A 259 -29.18 -31.55 66.35
C THR A 259 -30.36 -31.83 67.28
N GLN A 260 -31.58 -31.93 66.76
CA GLN A 260 -32.74 -32.31 67.55
C GLN A 260 -32.66 -33.76 68.05
N GLU A 261 -32.24 -34.70 67.19
CA GLU A 261 -31.99 -36.10 67.55
C GLU A 261 -30.89 -36.21 68.62
N LEU A 262 -29.80 -35.44 68.49
CA LEU A 262 -28.75 -35.39 69.52
C LEU A 262 -29.29 -34.87 70.86
N LYS A 263 -30.12 -33.81 70.84
CA LYS A 263 -30.75 -33.28 72.06
C LYS A 263 -31.70 -34.29 72.70
N SER A 264 -32.50 -35.03 71.92
CA SER A 264 -33.37 -36.08 72.46
C SER A 264 -32.56 -37.21 73.08
N LEU A 265 -31.52 -37.68 72.40
CA LEU A 265 -30.62 -38.71 72.93
C LEU A 265 -29.88 -38.23 74.19
N GLN A 266 -29.43 -36.98 74.23
CA GLN A 266 -28.79 -36.41 75.42
C GLN A 266 -29.77 -36.32 76.59
N LYS A 267 -31.03 -35.97 76.34
CA LYS A 267 -32.10 -35.97 77.34
C LYS A 267 -32.39 -37.40 77.83
N GLU A 268 -32.49 -38.36 76.92
CA GLU A 268 -32.65 -39.78 77.26
C GLU A 268 -31.46 -40.30 78.09
N GLN A 269 -30.23 -39.94 77.74
CA GLN A 269 -29.04 -40.25 78.54
C GLN A 269 -29.10 -39.63 79.94
N MET A 270 -29.50 -38.36 80.05
CA MET A 270 -29.65 -37.69 81.35
C MET A 270 -30.77 -38.32 82.19
N GLU A 271 -31.86 -38.76 81.56
CA GLU A 271 -32.94 -39.49 82.22
C GLU A 271 -32.49 -40.90 82.65
N ALA A 272 -31.69 -41.60 81.84
CA ALA A 272 -31.08 -42.89 82.20
C ALA A 272 -30.01 -42.75 83.29
N MET A 273 -29.35 -41.59 83.39
CA MET A 273 -28.39 -41.27 84.45
C MET A 273 -29.04 -40.69 85.72
N ARG A 274 -30.38 -40.60 85.81
CA ARG A 274 -31.06 -40.37 87.09
C ARG A 274 -30.89 -41.62 87.97
N LEU A 275 -29.80 -41.66 88.71
CA LEU A 275 -29.52 -42.67 89.72
C LEU A 275 -30.63 -42.67 90.81
N PRO A 276 -30.97 -43.85 91.37
CA PRO A 276 -31.83 -43.93 92.55
C PRO A 276 -31.24 -43.13 93.72
N GLU A 277 -32.11 -42.58 94.56
CA GLU A 277 -31.78 -41.80 95.78
C GLU A 277 -30.91 -42.53 96.83
N GLU A 278 -30.39 -43.72 96.55
CA GLU A 278 -29.54 -44.51 97.44
C GLU A 278 -28.02 -44.23 97.31
N GLU A 279 -27.58 -43.41 96.35
CA GLU A 279 -26.15 -43.03 96.21
C GLU A 279 -25.81 -41.62 96.73
N LYS A 280 -26.77 -40.92 97.37
CA LYS A 280 -26.47 -39.70 98.14
C LYS A 280 -25.86 -40.07 99.50
N GLY A 281 -24.56 -40.34 99.49
CA GLY A 281 -23.77 -40.60 100.70
C GLY A 281 -22.56 -41.51 100.52
N LYS A 282 -22.40 -42.14 99.34
CA LYS A 282 -21.21 -42.94 99.02
C LYS A 282 -20.09 -42.03 98.52
N LEU A 283 -19.03 -41.90 99.32
CA LEU A 283 -17.86 -41.07 99.00
C LEU A 283 -16.90 -41.77 98.02
N PHE A 284 -16.96 -43.10 97.95
CA PHE A 284 -16.05 -43.94 97.17
C PHE A 284 -16.81 -44.99 96.35
N ARG A 285 -16.29 -45.33 95.17
CA ARG A 285 -16.77 -46.41 94.29
C ARG A 285 -15.58 -47.30 93.93
N VAL A 286 -15.80 -48.62 93.84
CA VAL A 286 -14.81 -49.52 93.23
C VAL A 286 -15.02 -49.50 91.72
N GLU A 287 -14.00 -49.07 90.98
CA GLU A 287 -13.95 -49.09 89.53
C GLU A 287 -12.96 -50.15 89.04
N GLY A 288 -13.28 -50.75 87.90
CA GLY A 288 -12.47 -51.79 87.29
C GLY A 288 -13.34 -52.97 86.85
N MET A 289 -12.77 -53.83 85.99
CA MET A 289 -13.48 -55.01 85.51
C MET A 289 -13.36 -56.14 86.52
N GLU A 290 -14.49 -56.72 86.92
CA GLU A 290 -14.56 -57.84 87.88
C GLU A 290 -14.18 -59.19 87.24
N THR A 291 -12.98 -59.25 86.67
CA THR A 291 -12.45 -60.45 86.00
C THR A 291 -11.06 -60.80 86.51
N LEU A 292 -10.75 -62.09 86.64
CA LEU A 292 -9.45 -62.57 87.14
C LEU A 292 -8.30 -62.03 86.27
N GLY A 293 -7.36 -61.31 86.89
CA GLY A 293 -6.22 -60.68 86.22
C GLY A 293 -6.38 -59.19 85.93
N ALA A 294 -7.58 -58.61 86.14
CA ALA A 294 -7.78 -57.17 86.14
C ALA A 294 -7.51 -56.56 87.54
N CYS A 295 -7.19 -55.28 87.58
CA CYS A 295 -7.02 -54.53 88.82
C CYS A 295 -8.31 -53.79 89.15
N LEU A 296 -8.74 -53.86 90.41
CA LEU A 296 -9.85 -53.08 90.94
C LEU A 296 -9.27 -51.91 91.75
N GLU A 297 -9.72 -50.69 91.46
CA GLU A 297 -9.28 -49.47 92.11
C GLU A 297 -10.45 -48.77 92.80
N VAL A 298 -10.21 -48.16 93.96
CA VAL A 298 -11.22 -47.35 94.65
C VAL A 298 -11.10 -45.91 94.15
N SER A 299 -12.11 -45.42 93.41
CA SER A 299 -12.19 -44.05 92.93
C SER A 299 -13.11 -43.17 93.79
N VAL A 300 -12.78 -41.89 93.88
CA VAL A 300 -13.52 -40.89 94.65
C VAL A 300 -14.63 -40.31 93.78
N LEU A 301 -15.87 -40.40 94.25
CA LEU A 301 -17.05 -39.89 93.53
C LEU A 301 -17.23 -38.36 93.68
N ASP A 302 -16.78 -37.81 94.80
CA ASP A 302 -16.87 -36.38 95.12
C ASP A 302 -15.46 -35.82 95.28
N GLY A 303 -14.98 -35.04 94.31
CA GLY A 303 -13.57 -34.68 94.06
C GLY A 303 -12.83 -33.90 95.17
N SER A 304 -13.29 -33.96 96.41
CA SER A 304 -12.77 -33.30 97.61
C SER A 304 -12.08 -34.25 98.62
N SER A 305 -12.29 -35.57 98.55
CA SER A 305 -11.73 -36.54 99.51
C SER A 305 -10.42 -37.15 99.01
N ASN A 306 -9.37 -37.22 99.86
CA ASN A 306 -8.05 -37.70 99.47
C ASN A 306 -7.84 -39.18 99.89
N ILE A 307 -7.71 -40.08 98.90
CA ILE A 307 -7.64 -41.55 99.10
C ILE A 307 -6.51 -41.93 100.07
N SER A 308 -5.40 -41.18 100.08
CA SER A 308 -4.20 -41.48 100.86
C SER A 308 -4.37 -41.41 102.39
N GLN A 309 -5.46 -40.81 102.89
CA GLN A 309 -5.76 -40.71 104.33
C GLN A 309 -6.74 -41.79 104.82
N CYS A 310 -7.26 -42.61 103.91
CA CYS A 310 -8.22 -43.65 104.22
C CYS A 310 -7.52 -45.01 104.33
N SER A 311 -7.87 -45.78 105.37
CA SER A 311 -7.45 -47.17 105.50
C SER A 311 -8.47 -48.07 104.80
N PHE A 312 -8.06 -48.75 103.74
CA PHE A 312 -8.90 -49.71 103.04
C PHE A 312 -8.48 -51.13 103.39
N GLN A 313 -9.45 -52.03 103.48
CA GLN A 313 -9.21 -53.45 103.70
C GLN A 313 -10.04 -54.24 102.69
N TRP A 314 -9.38 -55.17 101.99
CA TRP A 314 -10.05 -56.03 101.04
C TRP A 314 -10.52 -57.31 101.71
N TYR A 315 -11.68 -57.76 101.26
CA TYR A 315 -12.30 -59.00 101.72
C TYR A 315 -12.74 -59.81 100.51
N ARG A 316 -12.73 -61.15 100.66
CA ARG A 316 -13.36 -62.06 99.71
C ARG A 316 -14.56 -62.73 100.36
N VAL A 317 -15.54 -63.09 99.55
CA VAL A 317 -16.68 -63.90 100.02
C VAL A 317 -16.24 -65.38 100.00
N SER A 318 -16.52 -66.10 101.08
CA SER A 318 -16.22 -67.53 101.21
C SER A 318 -16.99 -68.36 100.17
N ALA A 319 -16.49 -69.54 99.79
CA ALA A 319 -17.07 -70.37 98.73
C ALA A 319 -18.53 -70.82 99.01
N GLU A 320 -18.93 -70.85 100.28
CA GLU A 320 -20.30 -71.16 100.71
C GLU A 320 -21.21 -69.91 100.80
N GLY A 321 -20.72 -68.75 100.37
CA GLY A 321 -21.48 -67.50 100.16
C GLY A 321 -21.89 -66.74 101.41
N ASN A 322 -21.88 -67.36 102.60
CA ASN A 322 -22.49 -66.78 103.80
C ASN A 322 -21.50 -66.14 104.80
N LYS A 323 -20.18 -66.13 104.51
CA LYS A 323 -19.16 -65.47 105.35
C LYS A 323 -18.16 -64.71 104.49
N VAL A 324 -17.72 -63.56 105.01
CA VAL A 324 -16.71 -62.71 104.39
C VAL A 324 -15.37 -62.99 105.08
N GLU A 325 -14.36 -63.36 104.30
CA GLU A 325 -13.00 -63.69 104.74
C GLU A 325 -12.07 -62.51 104.48
N LEU A 326 -11.29 -62.14 105.51
CA LEU A 326 -10.26 -61.12 105.38
C LEU A 326 -9.18 -61.60 104.41
N ILE A 327 -8.87 -60.78 103.41
CA ILE A 327 -7.64 -60.96 102.65
C ILE A 327 -6.55 -60.29 103.48
N SER A 328 -5.84 -61.08 104.29
CA SER A 328 -4.72 -60.60 105.10
C SER A 328 -3.57 -60.22 104.19
N ASP A 329 -3.02 -59.01 104.37
CA ASP A 329 -1.87 -58.53 103.61
C ASP A 329 -0.63 -59.39 103.89
N ILE A 330 0.19 -59.61 102.85
CA ILE A 330 1.62 -59.97 102.96
C ILE A 330 2.41 -58.67 103.07
#